data_AF-A0A9E3TWR3-F1
#
_entry.id   AF-A0A9E3TWR3-F1
#
_cell.length_a   1.000
_cell.length_b   1.000
_cell.length_c   1.000
_cell.angle_alpha   90.00
_cell.angle_beta   90.00
_cell.angle_gamma   90.00
#
_symmetry.space_group_name_H-M   'P 1'
#
loop_
_entity.id
_entity.type
_entity.pdbx_description
1 polymer ?
#
loop_
_entity_poly.entity_id
_entity_poly.type
_entity_poly.pdbx_seq_one_letter_code
_entity_poly.pdbx_strand_id
1 'polypeptide(L)'
;MNCAALRLWIALLVVATGGAAFAPHGAAQDFFFRRTQLSDEVQFPEAAGPTQAHLDRVDAFLADSQWGEAIQTLQRVTAEHGDQLVPLKTIVDARDDPALPGGSQRWLPLSQRCQEKLASLAFSAPEALALYRSQVDPLAQRLLADGLARRDVETLERVT
;
A
#
# COMPACT_ATOMS: atom_id res chain seq x y z
N MET A 1 -32.46 11.53 29.26
CA MET A 1 -33.56 11.86 28.34
C MET A 1 -34.12 13.23 28.70
N ASN A 2 -34.46 14.03 27.68
CA ASN A 2 -34.95 15.43 27.63
C ASN A 2 -33.89 16.37 27.01
N CYS A 3 -33.89 16.54 25.67
CA CYS A 3 -34.72 17.48 24.89
C CYS A 3 -34.30 18.94 25.18
N ALA A 4 -33.30 19.45 24.47
CA ALA A 4 -33.43 20.08 23.15
C ALA A 4 -34.01 21.50 23.21
N ALA A 5 -33.14 22.44 22.79
CA ALA A 5 -33.41 23.75 22.26
C ALA A 5 -34.02 24.79 23.22
N LEU A 6 -33.45 25.99 23.26
CA LEU A 6 -33.98 27.11 22.47
C LEU A 6 -33.19 28.41 22.74
N ARG A 7 -32.80 29.04 21.63
CA ARG A 7 -32.72 30.50 21.39
C ARG A 7 -31.58 31.29 22.07
N LEU A 8 -30.63 31.79 21.28
CA LEU A 8 -30.71 33.01 20.44
C LEU A 8 -30.07 34.18 21.18
N TRP A 9 -28.77 34.38 20.98
CA TRP A 9 -28.13 35.65 21.26
C TRP A 9 -27.43 36.15 20.00
N ILE A 10 -27.93 37.28 19.55
CA ILE A 10 -27.48 38.10 18.42
C ILE A 10 -26.24 38.85 18.88
N ALA A 11 -25.19 38.88 18.06
CA ALA A 11 -24.30 40.03 18.01
C ALA A 11 -23.66 40.11 16.62
N LEU A 12 -24.25 41.02 15.86
CA LEU A 12 -23.77 41.60 14.62
C LEU A 12 -22.43 42.32 14.90
N LEU A 13 -21.36 41.97 14.20
CA LEU A 13 -20.27 42.90 13.96
C LEU A 13 -19.78 42.76 12.52
N VAL A 14 -20.35 43.62 11.69
CA VAL A 14 -19.85 43.96 10.36
C VAL A 14 -18.54 44.73 10.56
N VAL A 15 -17.42 44.14 10.14
CA VAL A 15 -16.20 44.90 9.86
C VAL A 15 -15.88 44.69 8.39
N ALA A 16 -16.21 45.72 7.61
CA ALA A 16 -15.79 45.88 6.24
C ALA A 16 -14.26 45.96 6.19
N THR A 17 -13.63 44.95 5.61
CA THR A 17 -12.24 45.03 5.14
C THR A 17 -12.23 44.81 3.64
N GLY A 18 -11.52 45.71 2.96
CA GLY A 18 -11.66 46.04 1.56
C GLY A 18 -11.46 44.87 0.60
N GLY A 19 -12.29 44.87 -0.45
CA GLY A 19 -12.10 44.05 -1.62
C GLY A 19 -10.84 44.47 -2.38
N ALA A 20 -9.80 43.64 -2.29
CA ALA A 20 -8.85 43.50 -3.36
C ALA A 20 -9.41 42.43 -4.31
N ALA A 21 -9.81 42.87 -5.49
CA ALA A 21 -10.24 42.01 -6.58
C ALA A 21 -9.07 41.09 -7.02
N PHE A 22 -9.03 39.87 -6.50
CA PHE A 22 -8.27 38.79 -7.11
C PHE A 22 -9.09 38.24 -8.29
N ALA A 23 -8.82 38.77 -9.48
CA ALA A 23 -9.18 38.11 -10.71
C ALA A 23 -8.46 36.74 -10.77
N PRO A 24 -9.17 35.61 -10.91
CA PRO A 24 -8.50 34.36 -11.21
C PRO A 24 -7.97 34.46 -12.64
N HIS A 25 -6.67 34.73 -12.78
CA HIS A 25 -5.97 34.44 -14.02
C HIS A 25 -6.08 32.94 -14.27
N GLY A 26 -6.71 32.60 -15.40
CA GLY A 26 -6.74 31.25 -15.91
C GLY A 26 -5.34 30.70 -16.23
N ALA A 27 -5.34 29.44 -16.67
CA ALA A 27 -4.21 28.70 -17.22
C ALA A 27 -3.27 27.97 -16.21
N ALA A 28 -3.82 27.30 -15.20
CA ALA A 28 -3.09 26.27 -14.45
C ALA A 28 -3.76 24.88 -14.40
N GLN A 29 -4.93 24.71 -15.04
CA GLN A 29 -5.66 23.43 -15.01
C GLN A 29 -5.40 22.53 -16.23
N ASP A 30 -4.98 23.08 -17.37
CA ASP A 30 -4.79 22.30 -18.60
C ASP A 30 -3.48 21.51 -18.65
N PHE A 31 -2.48 21.88 -17.83
CA PHE A 31 -1.18 21.19 -17.85
C PHE A 31 -1.22 19.81 -17.20
N PHE A 32 -2.14 19.57 -16.25
CA PHE A 32 -2.20 18.32 -15.48
C PHE A 32 -2.95 17.19 -16.18
N PHE A 33 -3.69 17.47 -17.27
CA PHE A 33 -4.50 16.47 -17.98
C PHE A 33 -3.86 15.92 -19.27
N ARG A 34 -2.61 16.29 -19.60
CA ARG A 34 -1.83 15.51 -20.59
C ARG A 34 -1.38 14.20 -19.96
N ARG A 35 -2.33 13.30 -19.76
CA ARG A 35 -2.02 11.92 -19.42
C ARG A 35 -1.41 11.26 -20.66
N THR A 36 -0.22 10.71 -20.49
CA THR A 36 0.31 9.69 -21.39
C THR A 36 -0.72 8.57 -21.45
N GLN A 37 -1.41 8.45 -22.59
CA GLN A 37 -2.20 7.26 -22.89
C GLN A 37 -1.19 6.12 -22.97
N LEU A 38 -1.16 5.23 -21.96
CA LEU A 38 -0.43 3.98 -22.08
C LEU A 38 -1.05 3.27 -23.29
N SER A 39 -0.22 2.86 -24.25
CA SER A 39 -0.72 2.09 -25.39
C SER A 39 -1.43 0.85 -24.85
N ASP A 40 -2.63 0.53 -25.33
CA ASP A 40 -3.39 -0.68 -24.98
C ASP A 40 -2.59 -1.99 -25.24
N GLU A 41 -1.45 -1.86 -25.91
CA GLU A 41 -0.56 -2.94 -26.32
C GLU A 41 0.39 -3.42 -25.21
N VAL A 42 0.51 -2.69 -24.08
CA VAL A 42 1.37 -3.11 -22.96
C VAL A 42 0.60 -4.04 -22.03
N GLN A 43 0.76 -5.36 -22.22
CA GLN A 43 0.20 -6.38 -21.33
C GLN A 43 1.14 -6.63 -20.15
N PHE A 44 0.64 -6.43 -18.93
CA PHE A 44 1.34 -6.83 -17.71
C PHE A 44 0.80 -8.17 -17.20
N PRO A 45 1.65 -9.04 -16.62
CA PRO A 45 1.19 -10.26 -15.99
C PRO A 45 0.42 -9.92 -14.71
N GLU A 46 -0.89 -9.78 -14.84
CA GLU A 46 -1.81 -9.64 -13.71
C GLU A 46 -1.89 -10.96 -12.94
N ALA A 47 -2.01 -10.86 -11.62
CA ALA A 47 -2.24 -12.02 -10.77
C ALA A 47 -3.56 -12.68 -11.13
N ALA A 48 -3.49 -13.88 -11.71
CA ALA A 48 -4.67 -14.66 -12.06
C ALA A 48 -5.47 -15.06 -10.82
N GLY A 49 -6.76 -15.42 -11.01
CA GLY A 49 -7.66 -15.86 -9.94
C GLY A 49 -7.07 -16.87 -8.93
N PRO A 50 -6.28 -17.88 -9.35
CA PRO A 50 -5.60 -18.79 -8.42
C PRO A 50 -4.62 -18.10 -7.45
N THR A 51 -3.89 -17.08 -7.91
CA THR A 51 -2.94 -16.34 -7.07
C THR A 51 -3.64 -15.48 -6.03
N GLN A 52 -4.78 -14.89 -6.39
CA GLN A 52 -5.64 -14.20 -5.43
C GLN A 52 -6.17 -15.15 -4.35
N ALA A 53 -6.55 -16.37 -4.72
CA ALA A 53 -7.01 -17.39 -3.78
C ALA A 53 -5.92 -17.79 -2.76
N HIS A 54 -4.63 -17.72 -3.13
CA HIS A 54 -3.54 -17.94 -2.16
C HIS A 54 -3.49 -16.84 -1.10
N LEU A 55 -3.69 -15.57 -1.48
CA LEU A 55 -3.74 -14.46 -0.53
C LEU A 55 -4.96 -14.56 0.40
N ASP A 56 -6.12 -14.94 -0.14
CA ASP A 56 -7.33 -15.12 0.66
C ASP A 56 -7.15 -16.29 1.65
N ARG A 57 -6.43 -17.35 1.26
CA ARG A 57 -6.08 -18.46 2.16
C ARG A 57 -5.10 -18.03 3.26
N VAL A 58 -4.16 -17.14 2.98
CA VAL A 58 -3.29 -16.56 4.03
C VAL A 58 -4.15 -15.87 5.09
N ASP A 59 -5.15 -15.11 4.68
CA ASP A 59 -6.03 -14.40 5.63
C ASP A 59 -6.84 -15.40 6.48
N ALA A 60 -7.28 -16.53 5.90
CA ALA A 60 -7.89 -17.61 6.66
C ALA A 60 -6.92 -18.28 7.66
N PHE A 61 -5.68 -18.58 7.24
CA PHE A 61 -4.68 -19.15 8.14
C PHE A 61 -4.32 -18.21 9.30
N LEU A 62 -4.25 -16.91 9.05
CA LEU A 62 -4.05 -15.92 10.11
C LEU A 62 -5.24 -15.87 11.08
N ALA A 63 -6.48 -15.94 10.57
CA ALA A 63 -7.66 -15.99 11.43
C ALA A 63 -7.68 -17.25 12.32
N ASP A 64 -7.25 -18.39 11.79
CA ASP A 64 -7.20 -19.68 12.49
C ASP A 64 -5.94 -19.89 13.33
N SER A 65 -5.10 -18.87 13.49
CA SER A 65 -3.82 -18.94 14.22
C SER A 65 -2.81 -19.96 13.66
N GLN A 66 -2.94 -20.32 12.39
CA GLN A 66 -2.03 -21.21 11.67
C GLN A 66 -0.85 -20.42 11.11
N TRP A 67 -0.04 -19.84 11.99
CA TRP A 67 1.02 -18.90 11.64
C TRP A 67 2.05 -19.45 10.66
N GLY A 68 2.46 -20.71 10.85
CA GLY A 68 3.44 -21.36 9.98
C GLY A 68 2.95 -21.48 8.54
N GLU A 69 1.71 -21.90 8.35
CA GLU A 69 1.08 -22.04 7.03
C GLU A 69 0.89 -20.71 6.33
N ALA A 70 0.50 -19.67 7.07
CA ALA A 70 0.38 -18.31 6.57
C ALA A 70 1.73 -17.78 6.05
N ILE A 71 2.78 -17.89 6.87
CA ILE A 71 4.14 -17.42 6.52
C ILE A 71 4.69 -18.20 5.33
N GLN A 72 4.59 -19.53 5.35
CA GLN A 72 5.08 -20.36 4.25
C GLN A 72 4.36 -20.04 2.95
N THR A 73 3.04 -19.82 3.00
CA THR A 73 2.26 -19.45 1.81
C THR A 73 2.68 -18.08 1.29
N LEU A 74 2.91 -17.09 2.15
CA LEU A 74 3.42 -15.77 1.73
C LEU A 74 4.79 -15.85 1.08
N GLN A 75 5.72 -16.63 1.65
CA GLN A 75 7.06 -16.84 1.09
C GLN A 75 7.00 -17.54 -0.27
N ARG A 76 6.17 -18.58 -0.40
CA ARG A 76 5.96 -19.31 -1.66
C ARG A 76 5.39 -18.40 -2.75
N VAL A 77 4.33 -17.65 -2.45
CA VAL A 77 3.72 -16.70 -3.40
C VAL A 77 4.74 -15.65 -3.85
N THR A 78 5.55 -15.13 -2.92
CA THR A 78 6.62 -14.17 -3.25
C THR A 78 7.66 -14.79 -4.19
N ALA A 79 8.06 -16.03 -3.95
CA ALA A 79 9.08 -16.71 -4.75
C ALA A 79 8.59 -17.13 -6.15
N GLU A 80 7.34 -17.59 -6.26
CA GLU A 80 6.79 -18.15 -7.51
C GLU A 80 6.09 -17.09 -8.37
N HIS A 81 5.52 -16.06 -7.75
CA HIS A 81 4.62 -15.12 -8.40
C HIS A 81 4.91 -13.65 -8.04
N GLY A 82 6.05 -13.35 -7.42
CA GLY A 82 6.36 -12.03 -6.87
C GLY A 82 6.26 -10.86 -7.85
N ASP A 83 6.52 -11.09 -9.14
CA ASP A 83 6.49 -10.07 -10.19
C ASP A 83 5.09 -9.83 -10.79
N GLN A 84 4.09 -10.66 -10.44
CA GLN A 84 2.72 -10.45 -10.91
C GLN A 84 2.10 -9.23 -10.22
N LEU A 85 1.25 -8.50 -10.94
CA LEU A 85 0.62 -7.30 -10.43
C LEU A 85 -0.74 -7.59 -9.80
N VAL A 86 -1.01 -6.98 -8.65
CA VAL A 86 -2.33 -6.95 -8.00
C VAL A 86 -2.85 -5.52 -7.90
N PRO A 87 -4.16 -5.30 -8.05
CA PRO A 87 -4.74 -3.98 -7.93
C PRO A 87 -4.73 -3.56 -6.45
N LEU A 88 -4.36 -2.31 -6.17
CA LEU A 88 -4.59 -1.72 -4.86
C LEU A 88 -6.10 -1.62 -4.64
N LYS A 89 -6.62 -2.37 -3.66
CA LYS A 89 -8.05 -2.31 -3.28
C LYS A 89 -8.40 -1.01 -2.54
N THR A 90 -7.42 -0.33 -1.95
CA THR A 90 -7.64 0.91 -1.19
C THR A 90 -7.47 2.13 -2.09
N ILE A 91 -8.57 2.86 -2.27
CA ILE A 91 -8.58 4.20 -2.88
C ILE A 91 -8.12 5.17 -1.79
N VAL A 92 -6.93 5.75 -1.94
CA VAL A 92 -6.35 6.71 -0.98
C VAL A 92 -6.55 8.14 -1.48
N ASP A 93 -6.49 8.34 -2.79
CA ASP A 93 -6.75 9.61 -3.48
C ASP A 93 -7.89 9.40 -4.50
N ALA A 94 -8.67 10.44 -4.79
CA ALA A 94 -9.65 10.45 -5.88
C ALA A 94 -9.01 10.07 -7.25
N ARG A 95 -7.71 10.31 -7.41
CA ARG A 95 -6.93 9.87 -8.58
C ARG A 95 -6.80 8.35 -8.70
N ASP A 96 -6.98 7.62 -7.61
CA ASP A 96 -6.89 6.16 -7.58
C ASP A 96 -8.24 5.49 -7.89
N ASP A 97 -9.32 6.27 -8.00
CA ASP A 97 -10.67 5.75 -8.25
C ASP A 97 -10.93 5.66 -9.76
N PRO A 98 -10.94 4.46 -10.37
CA PRO A 98 -11.19 4.31 -11.80
C PRO A 98 -12.61 4.74 -12.22
N ALA A 99 -13.55 4.93 -11.28
CA ALA A 99 -14.90 5.41 -11.57
C ALA A 99 -14.97 6.94 -11.78
N LEU A 100 -13.94 7.70 -11.37
CA LEU A 100 -13.92 9.16 -11.49
C LEU A 100 -13.24 9.63 -12.78
N PRO A 101 -13.66 10.77 -13.37
CA PRO A 101 -12.97 11.37 -14.51
C PRO A 101 -11.51 11.68 -14.17
N GLY A 102 -10.58 11.05 -14.90
CA GLY A 102 -9.15 11.20 -14.66
C GLY A 102 -8.59 10.32 -13.54
N GLY A 103 -9.39 9.46 -12.92
CA GLY A 103 -8.91 8.44 -12.00
C GLY A 103 -8.24 7.26 -12.71
N SER A 104 -7.53 6.42 -11.96
CA SER A 104 -6.81 5.24 -12.48
C SER A 104 -6.60 4.18 -11.40
N GLN A 105 -6.73 2.91 -11.79
CA GLN A 105 -6.37 1.80 -10.91
C GLN A 105 -4.85 1.74 -10.72
N ARG A 106 -4.39 1.79 -9.46
CA ARG A 106 -2.99 1.52 -9.13
C ARG A 106 -2.77 0.03 -8.93
N TRP A 107 -1.57 -0.41 -9.27
CA TRP A 107 -1.13 -1.80 -9.18
C TRP A 107 0.16 -1.87 -8.38
N LEU A 108 0.36 -2.98 -7.66
CA LEU A 108 1.62 -3.29 -7.02
C LEU A 108 2.07 -4.72 -7.32
N PRO A 109 3.39 -5.00 -7.32
CA PRO A 109 3.89 -6.37 -7.35
C PRO A 109 3.39 -7.18 -6.16
N LEU A 110 3.13 -8.48 -6.39
CA LEU A 110 2.74 -9.40 -5.34
C LEU A 110 3.79 -9.53 -4.25
N SER A 111 5.08 -9.48 -4.61
CA SER A 111 6.17 -9.46 -3.65
C SER A 111 6.01 -8.32 -2.64
N GLN A 112 5.75 -7.10 -3.13
CA GLN A 112 5.48 -5.93 -2.28
C GLN A 112 4.22 -6.16 -1.43
N ARG A 113 3.16 -6.73 -1.99
CA ARG A 113 1.92 -7.00 -1.24
C ARG A 113 2.14 -8.01 -0.10
N CYS A 114 2.94 -9.04 -0.35
CA CYS A 114 3.32 -10.02 0.65
C CYS A 114 4.20 -9.40 1.75
N GLN A 115 5.13 -8.51 1.40
CA GLN A 115 5.93 -7.77 2.37
C GLN A 115 5.08 -6.85 3.25
N GLU A 116 4.11 -6.13 2.69
CA GLU A 116 3.15 -5.33 3.45
C GLU A 116 2.39 -6.19 4.47
N LYS A 117 1.92 -7.38 4.04
CA LYS A 117 1.25 -8.34 4.93
C LYS A 117 2.20 -8.80 6.05
N LEU A 118 3.43 -9.21 5.73
CA LEU A 118 4.42 -9.60 6.74
C LEU A 118 4.73 -8.47 7.74
N ALA A 119 4.88 -7.24 7.26
CA ALA A 119 5.09 -6.08 8.12
C ALA A 119 3.89 -5.81 9.03
N SER A 120 2.67 -6.00 8.53
CA SER A 120 1.44 -5.81 9.31
C SER A 120 1.30 -6.78 10.50
N LEU A 121 1.98 -7.95 10.46
CA LEU A 121 1.97 -8.92 11.55
C LEU A 121 2.45 -8.33 12.88
N ALA A 122 3.31 -7.31 12.85
CA ALA A 122 3.73 -6.59 14.05
C ALA A 122 2.55 -6.07 14.89
N PHE A 123 1.45 -5.70 14.23
CA PHE A 123 0.26 -5.16 14.86
C PHE A 123 -0.84 -6.20 15.01
N SER A 124 -1.02 -7.08 14.01
CA SER A 124 -2.15 -8.01 13.99
C SER A 124 -1.88 -9.38 14.62
N ALA A 125 -0.63 -9.86 14.57
CA ALA A 125 -0.25 -11.18 15.08
C ALA A 125 1.25 -11.23 15.44
N PRO A 126 1.65 -10.67 16.60
CA PRO A 126 3.06 -10.59 17.02
C PRO A 126 3.76 -11.96 17.11
N GLU A 127 3.04 -13.02 17.46
CA GLU A 127 3.53 -14.39 17.51
C GLU A 127 3.91 -14.91 16.12
N ALA A 128 3.12 -14.59 15.10
CA ALA A 128 3.44 -14.91 13.71
C ALA A 128 4.69 -14.15 13.25
N LEU A 129 4.83 -12.86 13.62
CA LEU A 129 6.05 -12.11 13.33
C LEU A 129 7.27 -12.73 14.01
N ALA A 130 7.17 -13.12 15.28
CA ALA A 130 8.27 -13.78 16.00
C ALA A 130 8.70 -15.08 15.31
N LEU A 131 7.72 -15.89 14.86
CA LEU A 131 7.98 -17.10 14.10
C LEU A 131 8.69 -16.79 12.77
N TYR A 132 8.22 -15.81 12.01
CA TYR A 132 8.88 -15.39 10.76
C TYR A 132 10.32 -14.94 11.00
N ARG A 133 10.56 -14.10 12.01
CA ARG A 133 11.89 -13.59 12.36
C ARG A 133 12.85 -14.69 12.80
N SER A 134 12.37 -15.70 13.52
CA SER A 134 13.19 -16.86 13.88
C SER A 134 13.73 -17.63 12.67
N GLN A 135 13.06 -17.53 11.52
CA GLN A 135 13.48 -18.17 10.27
C GLN A 135 14.41 -17.26 9.45
N VAL A 136 14.12 -15.96 9.39
CA VAL A 136 14.80 -15.01 8.48
C VAL A 136 16.00 -14.32 9.12
N ASP A 137 15.91 -13.92 10.40
CA ASP A 137 16.97 -13.15 11.07
C ASP A 137 18.33 -13.88 11.06
N PRO A 138 18.42 -15.22 11.28
CA PRO A 138 19.69 -15.94 11.18
C PRO A 138 20.30 -15.93 9.76
N LEU A 139 19.46 -15.91 8.72
CA LEU A 139 19.93 -15.84 7.33
C LEU A 139 20.49 -14.45 7.03
N ALA A 140 19.78 -13.41 7.44
CA ALA A 140 20.23 -12.02 7.29
C ALA A 140 21.55 -11.76 8.02
N GLN A 141 21.69 -12.27 9.25
CA GLN A 141 22.93 -12.16 10.02
C GLN A 141 24.12 -12.83 9.33
N ARG A 142 23.91 -14.01 8.73
CA ARG A 142 24.96 -14.72 7.97
C ARG A 142 25.37 -13.95 6.72
N LEU A 143 24.40 -13.48 5.93
CA LEU A 143 24.66 -12.69 4.73
C LEU A 143 25.42 -11.40 5.06
N LEU A 144 25.04 -10.71 6.14
CA LEU A 144 25.76 -9.53 6.60
C LEU A 144 27.21 -9.86 6.99
N ALA A 145 27.41 -10.91 7.78
CA ALA A 145 28.74 -11.33 8.21
C ALA A 145 29.64 -11.70 7.02
N ASP A 146 29.11 -12.46 6.06
CA ASP A 146 29.82 -12.87 4.84
C ASP A 146 30.15 -11.67 3.94
N GLY A 147 29.20 -10.75 3.74
CA GLY A 147 29.39 -9.52 2.98
C GLY A 147 30.48 -8.63 3.58
N LEU A 148 30.48 -8.46 4.91
CA LEU A 148 31.52 -7.71 5.64
C LEU A 148 32.89 -8.36 5.54
N ALA A 149 32.97 -9.70 5.70
CA ALA A 149 34.23 -10.44 5.63
C ALA A 149 34.87 -10.34 4.23
N ARG A 150 34.04 -10.36 3.18
CA ARG A 150 34.49 -10.33 1.78
C ARG A 150 34.58 -8.92 1.20
N ARG A 151 34.10 -7.90 1.92
CA ARG A 151 33.89 -6.53 1.42
C ARG A 151 33.08 -6.52 0.12
N ASP A 152 32.09 -7.40 0.06
CA ASP A 152 31.26 -7.60 -1.12
C ASP A 152 30.04 -6.67 -1.03
N VAL A 153 30.08 -5.61 -1.81
CA VAL A 153 29.03 -4.58 -1.85
C VAL A 153 27.71 -5.18 -2.32
N GLU A 154 27.73 -6.09 -3.30
CA GLU A 154 26.51 -6.71 -3.83
C GLU A 154 25.80 -7.55 -2.76
N THR A 155 26.55 -8.31 -1.98
CA THR A 155 25.98 -9.07 -0.85
C THR A 155 25.45 -8.15 0.26
N LEU A 156 26.11 -7.03 0.52
CA LEU A 156 25.66 -6.05 1.53
C LEU A 156 24.37 -5.34 1.11
N GLU A 157 24.23 -4.95 -0.17
CA GLU A 157 23.02 -4.34 -0.72
C GLU A 157 21.79 -5.24 -0.61
N ARG A 158 21.97 -6.57 -0.56
CA ARG A 158 20.87 -7.52 -0.40
C ARG A 158 20.31 -7.60 1.04
N VAL A 159 21.04 -7.09 2.03
CA VAL A 159 20.64 -7.14 3.45
C VAL A 159 20.12 -5.80 3.96
N THR A 160 20.53 -4.69 3.33
CA THR A 160 20.14 -3.30 3.69
C THR A 160 18.92 -2.82 2.93
#